data_AF-A0A948UU09-F1
#
_entry.id   AF-A0A948UU09-F1
#
_cell.length_a   1.000
_cell.length_b   1.000
_cell.length_c   1.000
_cell.angle_alpha   90.00
_cell.angle_beta   90.00
_cell.angle_gamma   90.00
#
_symmetry.space_group_name_H-M   'P 1'
#
loop_
_entity.id
_entity.type
_entity.pdbx_description
1 polymer ?
#
loop_
_entity_poly.entity_id
_entity_poly.type
_entity_poly.pdbx_seq_one_letter_code
_entity_poly.pdbx_strand_id
1 'polypeptide(L)'
;FGPLPGAKGSNLDMYTRQLDERNFIDKYLSGIPKHLSVAATNNAGSHLSERQQIYTVPNGIEKADIVVFLLTNSRALISEKQMIEKLKQNDKYSLILEKNKFVVFKKI
;
A
#
# COMPACT_ATOMS: atom_id res chain seq x y z
N PHE A 1 7.78 -20.46 4.50
CA PHE A 1 8.43 -19.15 4.44
C PHE A 1 8.55 -18.63 5.87
N GLY A 2 9.77 -18.53 6.39
CA GLY A 2 10.00 -18.17 7.79
C GLY A 2 11.22 -17.26 7.92
N PRO A 3 11.19 -16.22 8.77
CA PRO A 3 12.19 -15.15 8.81
C PRO A 3 13.44 -15.51 9.63
N LEU A 4 13.85 -16.78 9.67
CA LEU A 4 14.94 -17.23 10.53
C LEU A 4 16.26 -17.38 9.76
N PRO A 5 17.40 -17.00 10.37
CA PRO A 5 18.72 -17.23 9.79
C PRO A 5 18.96 -18.73 9.60
N GLY A 6 19.18 -19.15 8.36
CA GLY A 6 19.34 -20.57 7.95
C GLY A 6 18.30 -21.08 6.94
N ALA A 7 17.23 -20.32 6.67
CA ALA A 7 16.26 -20.70 5.64
C ALA A 7 16.87 -20.54 4.22
N LYS A 8 17.10 -21.65 3.50
CA LYS A 8 17.45 -21.65 2.07
C LYS A 8 16.33 -20.98 1.28
N GLY A 9 16.63 -19.79 0.74
CA GLY A 9 15.68 -18.97 -0.03
C GLY A 9 15.25 -17.69 0.68
N SER A 10 16.20 -16.96 1.27
CA SER A 10 15.94 -15.62 1.82
C SER A 10 15.39 -14.73 0.70
N ASN A 11 14.18 -14.20 0.90
CA ASN A 11 13.57 -13.29 -0.07
C ASN A 11 14.26 -11.92 0.04
N LEU A 12 15.41 -11.79 -0.63
CA LEU A 12 16.22 -10.58 -0.68
C LEU A 12 15.52 -9.42 -1.41
N ASP A 13 14.34 -9.65 -1.99
CA ASP A 13 13.52 -8.62 -2.66
C ASP A 13 13.24 -7.40 -1.77
N MET A 14 13.16 -7.58 -0.44
CA MET A 14 13.01 -6.48 0.52
C MET A 14 14.22 -5.53 0.55
N TYR A 15 15.41 -6.00 0.20
CA TYR A 15 16.66 -5.24 0.25
C TYR A 15 17.12 -4.77 -1.14
N THR A 16 16.79 -5.50 -2.21
CA THR A 16 17.36 -5.26 -3.55
C THR A 16 16.49 -4.40 -4.46
N ARG A 17 15.20 -4.21 -4.16
CA ARG A 17 14.31 -3.33 -4.93
C ARG A 17 14.10 -2.02 -4.19
N GLN A 18 15.11 -1.16 -4.23
CA GLN A 18 14.89 0.25 -3.93
C GLN A 18 13.88 0.79 -4.94
N LEU A 19 12.69 1.17 -4.48
CA LEU A 19 11.78 1.98 -5.28
C LEU A 19 12.48 3.32 -5.49
N ASP A 20 12.68 3.72 -6.75
CA ASP A 20 13.27 5.03 -7.10
C ASP A 20 12.54 6.20 -6.41
N GLU A 21 11.29 5.97 -5.98
CA GLU A 21 10.42 6.95 -5.33
C GLU A 21 10.28 6.77 -3.82
N ARG A 22 11.15 5.97 -3.17
CA ARG A 22 11.04 5.65 -1.73
C ARG A 22 10.92 6.91 -0.85
N ASN A 23 11.77 7.91 -1.06
CA ASN A 23 11.73 9.16 -0.30
C ASN A 23 10.40 9.90 -0.47
N PHE A 24 9.82 9.87 -1.68
CA PHE A 24 8.52 10.48 -1.94
C PHE A 24 7.40 9.72 -1.24
N ILE A 25 7.41 8.38 -1.33
CA ILE A 25 6.42 7.51 -0.69
C ILE A 25 6.48 7.69 0.82
N ASP A 26 7.66 7.64 1.44
CA ASP A 26 7.85 7.82 2.89
C ASP A 26 7.35 9.20 3.35
N LYS A 27 7.66 10.25 2.59
CA LYS A 27 7.19 11.61 2.89
C LYS A 27 5.68 11.75 2.76
N TYR A 28 5.07 11.15 1.73
CA TYR A 28 3.62 11.17 1.56
C TYR A 28 2.92 10.40 2.67
N LEU A 29 3.40 9.18 2.95
CA LEU A 29 2.84 8.30 3.96
C LEU A 29 2.95 8.88 5.36
N SER A 30 4.07 9.51 5.72
CA SER A 30 4.22 10.22 7.00
C SER A 30 3.36 11.48 7.09
N GLY A 31 3.05 12.12 5.95
CA GLY A 31 2.17 13.28 5.88
C GLY A 31 0.68 12.98 6.08
N ILE A 32 0.25 11.72 5.95
CA ILE A 32 -1.14 11.33 6.20
C ILE A 32 -1.45 11.53 7.71
N PRO A 33 -2.49 12.32 8.07
CA PRO A 33 -2.85 12.56 9.47
C PRO A 33 -3.09 11.27 10.26
N LYS A 34 -2.60 11.23 11.51
CA LYS A 34 -2.65 10.01 12.36
C LYS A 34 -4.05 9.57 12.77
N HIS A 35 -5.05 10.47 12.73
CA HIS A 35 -6.44 10.16 13.07
C HIS A 35 -7.21 9.50 11.93
N LEU A 36 -6.66 9.50 10.70
CA LEU A 36 -7.28 8.82 9.56
C LEU A 36 -6.88 7.35 9.55
N SER A 37 -7.87 6.51 9.32
CA SER A 37 -7.67 5.09 9.13
C SER A 37 -7.14 4.79 7.71
N VAL A 38 -6.16 3.90 7.60
CA VAL A 38 -5.48 3.63 6.32
C VAL A 38 -5.53 2.14 5.98
N ALA A 39 -6.05 1.79 4.80
CA ALA A 39 -5.89 0.47 4.21
C ALA A 39 -4.72 0.51 3.23
N ALA A 40 -3.71 -0.34 3.40
CA ALA A 40 -2.53 -0.37 2.54
C ALA A 40 -2.22 -1.77 2.01
N THR A 41 -1.63 -1.87 0.82
CA THR A 41 -1.01 -3.15 0.41
C THR A 41 0.13 -3.49 1.37
N ASN A 42 0.43 -4.79 1.55
CA ASN A 42 1.42 -5.25 2.53
C ASN A 42 2.78 -4.51 2.42
N ASN A 43 3.18 -4.16 1.19
CA ASN A 43 4.44 -3.43 0.94
C ASN A 43 4.39 -1.94 1.30
N ALA A 44 3.21 -1.32 1.31
CA ALA A 44 3.03 0.04 1.83
C ALA A 44 2.74 0.05 3.34
N GLY A 45 2.15 -1.03 3.87
CA GLY A 45 1.76 -1.12 5.28
C GLY A 45 2.93 -1.13 6.26
N SER A 46 4.08 -1.67 5.87
CA SER A 46 5.31 -1.66 6.69
C SER A 46 5.75 -0.24 7.07
N HIS A 47 5.58 0.73 6.16
CA HIS A 47 5.91 2.14 6.37
C HIS A 47 4.87 2.87 7.23
N LEU A 48 3.75 2.21 7.53
CA LEU A 48 2.63 2.73 8.30
C LEU A 48 2.44 2.03 9.64
N SER A 49 3.38 1.16 10.04
CA SER A 49 3.30 0.33 11.25
C SER A 49 3.11 1.12 12.55
N GLU A 50 3.46 2.41 12.56
CA GLU A 50 3.25 3.30 13.70
C GLU A 50 1.80 3.81 13.84
N ARG A 51 0.91 3.49 12.90
CA ARG A 51 -0.50 3.91 12.96
C ARG A 51 -1.33 2.99 13.84
N GLN A 52 -2.21 3.60 14.63
CA GLN A 52 -3.16 2.87 15.48
C GLN A 52 -4.26 2.17 14.66
N GLN A 53 -4.63 2.70 13.49
CA GLN A 53 -5.68 2.16 12.63
C GLN A 53 -5.17 1.94 11.21
N ILE A 54 -4.56 0.77 11.01
CA ILE A 54 -4.07 0.30 9.73
C ILE A 54 -4.71 -1.04 9.36
N TYR A 55 -5.11 -1.16 8.09
CA TYR A 55 -5.64 -2.39 7.53
C TYR A 55 -4.80 -2.85 6.34
N THR A 56 -4.79 -4.15 6.08
CA THR A 56 -4.10 -4.73 4.91
C THR A 56 -5.10 -4.97 3.79
N VAL A 57 -4.93 -4.29 2.66
CA VAL A 57 -5.71 -4.49 1.43
C VAL A 57 -5.69 -5.98 1.04
N PRO A 58 -6.85 -6.56 0.65
CA PRO A 58 -8.16 -5.91 0.45
C PRO A 58 -8.97 -5.69 1.73
N ASN A 59 -8.55 -6.24 2.85
CA ASN A 59 -9.29 -6.13 4.10
C ASN A 59 -9.25 -4.66 4.58
N GLY A 60 -10.42 -4.10 4.89
CA GLY A 60 -10.52 -2.75 5.44
C GLY A 60 -10.61 -1.62 4.44
N ILE A 61 -10.62 -1.87 3.11
CA ILE A 61 -10.90 -0.83 2.09
C ILE A 61 -12.17 -0.04 2.45
N GLU A 62 -13.25 -0.75 2.81
CA GLU A 62 -14.54 -0.12 3.14
C GLU A 62 -14.55 0.65 4.46
N LYS A 63 -13.62 0.33 5.36
CA LYS A 63 -13.52 0.92 6.70
C LYS A 63 -12.52 2.07 6.76
N ALA A 64 -11.55 2.09 5.85
CA ALA A 64 -10.48 3.06 5.83
C ALA A 64 -10.91 4.39 5.19
N ASP A 65 -10.38 5.48 5.72
CA ASP A 65 -10.53 6.82 5.15
C ASP A 65 -9.61 7.01 3.94
N ILE A 66 -8.44 6.36 3.97
CA ILE A 66 -7.46 6.38 2.88
C ILE A 66 -7.10 4.96 2.47
N VAL A 67 -7.05 4.71 1.17
CA VAL A 67 -6.60 3.43 0.60
C VAL A 67 -5.34 3.67 -0.21
N VAL A 68 -4.27 2.96 0.13
CA VAL A 68 -2.94 3.09 -0.46
C VAL A 68 -2.54 1.79 -1.16
N PHE A 69 -2.18 1.89 -2.42
CA PHE A 69 -1.61 0.80 -3.20
C PHE A 69 -0.16 1.10 -3.54
N LEU A 70 0.72 0.15 -3.23
CA LEU A 70 2.09 0.10 -3.72
C LEU A 70 2.31 -1.21 -4.49
N LEU A 71 2.32 -1.10 -5.81
CA LEU A 71 2.42 -2.22 -6.75
C LEU A 71 3.89 -2.64 -6.90
N THR A 72 4.31 -3.79 -6.37
CA THR A 72 5.75 -4.19 -6.39
C THR A 72 6.05 -5.45 -7.19
N ASN A 73 5.11 -6.40 -7.29
CA ASN A 73 5.32 -7.74 -7.86
C ASN A 73 4.32 -8.08 -8.96
N SER A 74 4.80 -8.68 -10.07
CA SER A 74 4.00 -8.90 -11.30
C SER A 74 2.76 -9.77 -11.12
N ARG A 75 2.76 -10.71 -10.16
CA ARG A 75 1.58 -11.57 -9.86
C ARG A 75 0.53 -10.87 -8.99
N ALA A 76 0.95 -10.12 -7.96
CA ALA A 76 0.04 -9.34 -7.11
C ALA A 76 -0.58 -8.15 -7.87
N LEU A 77 0.14 -7.66 -8.89
CA LEU A 77 -0.25 -6.57 -9.78
C LEU A 77 -1.62 -6.78 -10.45
N ILE A 78 -2.05 -8.01 -10.76
CA ILE A 78 -3.33 -8.23 -11.47
C ILE A 78 -4.51 -7.93 -10.55
N SER A 79 -4.55 -8.54 -9.36
CA SER A 79 -5.64 -8.34 -8.41
C SER A 79 -5.64 -6.91 -7.84
N GLU A 80 -4.47 -6.35 -7.57
CA GLU A 80 -4.32 -4.96 -7.12
C GLU A 80 -4.79 -3.97 -8.19
N LYS A 81 -4.43 -4.17 -9.47
CA LYS A 81 -4.93 -3.33 -10.58
C LYS A 81 -6.44 -3.43 -10.74
N GLN A 82 -7.01 -4.63 -10.66
CA GLN A 82 -8.47 -4.79 -10.72
C GLN A 82 -9.17 -4.05 -9.58
N MET A 83 -8.58 -4.02 -8.37
CA MET A 83 -9.13 -3.24 -7.25
C MET A 83 -9.01 -1.74 -7.50
N ILE A 84 -7.88 -1.27 -8.02
CA ILE A 84 -7.69 0.13 -8.39
C ILE A 84 -8.76 0.56 -9.39
N GLU A 85 -8.99 -0.22 -10.45
CA GLU A 85 -10.01 0.10 -11.46
C GLU A 85 -11.43 0.07 -10.86
N LYS A 86 -11.73 -0.87 -9.96
CA LYS A 86 -13.01 -0.88 -9.22
C LYS A 86 -13.18 0.37 -8.34
N LEU A 87 -12.11 0.84 -7.70
CA LEU A 87 -12.15 2.04 -6.86
C LEU A 87 -12.27 3.32 -7.69
N LYS A 88 -11.65 3.37 -8.88
CA LYS A 88 -11.81 4.48 -9.83
C LYS A 88 -13.26 4.64 -10.32
N GLN A 89 -14.00 3.55 -10.41
CA GLN A 89 -15.41 3.52 -10.82
C GLN A 89 -16.39 3.67 -9.64
N ASN A 90 -15.89 3.82 -8.41
CA ASN A 90 -16.72 3.85 -7.22
C ASN A 90 -16.84 5.26 -6.66
N ASP A 91 -18.04 5.84 -6.71
CA ASP A 91 -18.34 7.21 -6.28
C ASP A 91 -18.08 7.46 -4.79
N LYS A 92 -17.86 6.41 -3.98
CA LYS A 92 -17.46 6.54 -2.57
C LYS A 92 -15.99 6.87 -2.39
N TYR A 93 -15.19 6.85 -3.44
CA TYR A 93 -13.75 7.08 -3.38
C TYR A 93 -13.32 8.08 -4.45
N SER A 94 -12.42 8.97 -4.06
CA SER A 94 -11.75 9.91 -4.96
C SER A 94 -10.30 9.52 -5.12
N LEU A 95 -9.80 9.46 -6.36
CA LEU A 95 -8.39 9.28 -6.65
C LEU A 95 -7.64 10.58 -6.30
N ILE A 96 -6.76 10.53 -5.31
CA ILE A 96 -5.98 11.69 -4.84
C ILE A 96 -4.61 11.74 -5.50
N LEU A 97 -4.00 10.58 -5.73
CA LEU A 97 -2.66 10.49 -6.30
C LEU A 97 -2.51 9.19 -7.07
N GLU A 98 -2.01 9.29 -8.31
CA GLU A 98 -1.55 8.15 -9.09
C GLU A 98 -0.18 8.51 -9.66
N LYS A 99 0.87 7.84 -9.17
CA LYS A 99 2.24 8.06 -9.62
C LYS A 99 2.95 6.71 -9.76
N ASN A 100 3.28 6.33 -10.98
CA ASN A 100 3.96 5.08 -11.31
C ASN A 100 3.26 3.85 -10.71
N LYS A 101 3.81 3.32 -9.61
CA LYS A 101 3.33 2.12 -8.92
C LYS A 101 2.64 2.46 -7.59
N PHE A 102 2.44 3.73 -7.30
CA PHE A 102 1.84 4.23 -6.08
C PHE A 102 0.51 4.91 -6.38
N VAL A 103 -0.57 4.41 -5.79
CA VAL A 103 -1.93 4.91 -6.01
C VAL A 103 -2.62 5.13 -4.68
N VAL A 104 -3.26 6.29 -4.50
CA VAL A 104 -3.93 6.67 -3.26
C VAL A 104 -5.34 7.15 -3.54
N PHE A 105 -6.29 6.55 -2.83
CA PHE A 105 -7.68 6.95 -2.82
C PHE A 105 -8.05 7.50 -1.45
N LYS A 106 -8.97 8.47 -1.43
CA LYS A 106 -9.62 8.96 -0.23
C LYS A 106 -11.11 8.63 -0.32
N LYS A 107 -11.66 8.12 0.77
CA LYS A 107 -13.11 7.91 0.90
C LYS A 107 -13.82 9.26 1.06
N ILE A 108 -14.93 9.42 0.35
CA ILE A 108 -15.80 10.62 0.39
C ILE A 108 -16.80 10.49 1.52
#